data_AF-E3MAY9-F1
#
_entry.id   AF-E3MAY9-F1
#
_cell.length_a   1.000
_cell.length_b   1.000
_cell.length_c   1.000
_cell.angle_alpha   90.00
_cell.angle_beta   90.00
_cell.angle_gamma   90.00
#
_symmetry.space_group_name_H-M   'P 1'
#
loop_
_entity.id
_entity.type
_entity.pdbx_description
1 polymer ?
#
loop_
_entity_poly.entity_id
_entity_poly.type
_entity_poly.pdbx_seq_one_letter_code
_entity_poly.pdbx_strand_id
1 'polypeptide(L)'
;MSRQLGKKLVQWSATRPKSTTEELVKSLTVPLREHEQPLKVLTPDEKRKAVQLRMKEIEHIKGQPPFFDMFMREHTYLRISLTEKCNFRCLYCMPAEGVPLKPKDKMLTNDEVLKLVKLFARHGIDKIRLTGGEPTIRKDIVQIVEGIASTPGIKDVGITTNGLVLPRFLPDLKNAGLTKINISIDSLERLKFAKMTRRDGFDKVWKSIELARSYFPKIKLNVVVIRHQNENEIVDFVNLTRDRNLDVRFIEFMPFGGNEFKNDQFFGYREMLNLIVKKFGEDVIRLSDSPNDTTKAYKIEGYQGQFGFITSMTDHFCNTCNRLRITADGNLKVCLHGNSEVSLRDKIRGGDTDEQLSEIIQKAVNNKKARHAVFRNGRSQKLAKSTDDSYRRLTLGIPMIRVVSLLSAFFSVHSSIPTSPLGHLSSSSLHFSHLASSSHFSSIQFRHYSTTPPVYSDSPVLTHVDNNGRATQVDVSNKSITIRTAVAKGTIILTPEISLQISQNTIKKGDVLTVAKIASILGAKQVANLIPLCHPIRLDFVDTIFEHDLKNAQLHCVSTAKCGGNTGVEMEALTACTIALLTVYDMCKAISQKMVLSNIHLVHKSGGKTTYNIDNENQI
;
A
#
# COMPACT_ATOMS: atom_id res chain seq x y z
N MET A 1 17.79 -19.79 -57.01
CA MET A 1 19.22 -20.17 -56.79
C MET A 1 19.91 -18.99 -56.11
N SER A 2 20.99 -19.08 -55.34
CA SER A 2 21.71 -20.13 -54.58
C SER A 2 23.14 -19.60 -54.42
N ARG A 3 23.65 -19.47 -53.18
CA ARG A 3 25.07 -19.25 -52.82
C ARG A 3 25.80 -18.03 -53.43
N GLN A 4 26.19 -17.10 -52.56
CA GLN A 4 27.58 -16.63 -52.52
C GLN A 4 28.13 -16.83 -51.11
N LEU A 5 29.28 -17.51 -51.00
CA LEU A 5 29.93 -17.84 -49.75
C LEU A 5 31.45 -17.82 -49.97
N GLY A 6 32.06 -16.66 -49.75
CA GLY A 6 33.49 -16.43 -50.01
C GLY A 6 34.38 -16.79 -48.82
N LYS A 7 34.70 -18.08 -48.63
CA LYS A 7 35.73 -18.52 -47.68
C LYS A 7 37.09 -18.66 -48.36
N LYS A 8 38.14 -18.07 -47.76
CA LYS A 8 39.47 -18.69 -47.67
C LYS A 8 40.11 -18.37 -46.32
N LEU A 9 40.77 -19.36 -45.74
CA LEU A 9 41.52 -19.24 -44.49
C LEU A 9 42.98 -18.91 -44.80
N VAL A 10 43.64 -18.20 -43.89
CA VAL A 10 45.05 -18.48 -43.50
C VAL A 10 45.12 -18.34 -41.97
N GLN A 11 45.90 -19.19 -41.30
CA GLN A 11 46.14 -19.11 -39.85
C GLN A 11 47.47 -18.41 -39.54
N TRP A 12 47.48 -17.70 -38.41
CA TRP A 12 48.60 -17.40 -37.52
C TRP A 12 50.05 -17.69 -37.98
N SER A 13 50.88 -16.65 -37.94
CA SER A 13 52.27 -16.74 -37.48
C SER A 13 52.50 -15.70 -36.38
N ALA A 14 53.41 -15.97 -35.42
CA ALA A 14 53.45 -15.24 -34.15
C ALA A 14 54.61 -14.22 -34.07
N THR A 15 54.27 -12.96 -33.83
CA THR A 15 55.20 -11.94 -33.31
C THR A 15 54.50 -11.13 -32.21
N ARG A 16 55.01 -11.21 -30.97
CA ARG A 16 54.55 -10.35 -29.86
C ARG A 16 55.44 -9.10 -29.80
N PRO A 17 54.89 -7.87 -29.85
CA PRO A 17 55.51 -6.73 -29.22
C PRO A 17 55.53 -6.94 -27.69
N LYS A 18 56.61 -6.50 -27.02
CA LYS A 18 56.66 -6.40 -25.55
C LYS A 18 56.24 -4.99 -25.13
N SER A 19 54.94 -4.70 -25.07
CA SER A 19 54.47 -3.52 -24.33
C SER A 19 54.58 -3.78 -22.83
N THR A 20 55.03 -2.79 -22.06
CA THR A 20 55.13 -2.92 -20.60
C THR A 20 53.78 -2.67 -19.95
N THR A 21 53.60 -3.13 -18.71
CA THR A 21 52.37 -2.94 -17.93
C THR A 21 51.99 -1.47 -17.73
N GLU A 22 52.95 -0.54 -17.82
CA GLU A 22 52.73 0.90 -17.69
C GLU A 22 51.97 1.51 -18.88
N GLU A 23 52.13 0.98 -20.10
CA GLU A 23 51.46 1.51 -21.30
C GLU A 23 49.94 1.24 -21.26
N LEU A 24 49.56 0.04 -20.78
CA LEU A 24 48.15 -0.33 -20.57
C LEU A 24 47.48 0.49 -19.45
N VAL A 25 48.23 0.90 -18.42
CA VAL A 25 47.72 1.78 -17.36
C VAL A 25 47.48 3.20 -17.89
N LYS A 26 48.39 3.73 -18.71
CA LYS A 26 48.26 5.07 -19.33
C LYS A 26 47.06 5.18 -20.29
N SER A 27 46.59 4.08 -20.89
CA SER A 27 45.38 4.09 -21.73
C SER A 27 44.05 4.12 -20.95
N LEU A 28 44.07 3.96 -19.62
CA LEU A 28 42.87 3.91 -18.77
C LEU A 28 42.68 5.13 -17.86
N THR A 29 43.66 6.05 -17.81
CA THR A 29 43.55 7.30 -17.06
C THR A 29 42.76 8.36 -17.82
N VAL A 30 41.50 8.57 -17.44
CA VAL A 30 40.70 9.73 -17.86
C VAL A 30 41.37 11.03 -17.35
N PRO A 31 41.52 12.09 -18.17
CA PRO A 31 42.08 13.35 -17.71
C PRO A 31 41.25 13.98 -16.58
N LEU A 32 41.89 14.31 -15.47
CA LEU A 32 41.31 15.16 -14.44
C LEU A 32 41.04 16.55 -15.06
N ARG A 33 39.83 17.08 -14.86
CA ARG A 33 39.49 18.42 -15.33
C ARG A 33 40.09 19.46 -14.39
N GLU A 34 41.09 20.19 -14.88
CA GLU A 34 41.59 21.41 -14.24
C GLU A 34 40.55 22.54 -14.31
N HIS A 35 39.46 22.45 -13.52
CA HIS A 35 38.59 23.58 -13.14
C HIS A 35 37.56 23.21 -12.05
N GLU A 36 37.99 22.58 -10.96
CA GLU A 36 37.23 22.61 -9.70
C GLU A 36 37.93 23.56 -8.71
N GLN A 37 37.44 24.80 -8.63
CA GLN A 37 37.75 25.66 -7.49
C GLN A 37 37.15 25.00 -6.23
N PRO A 38 37.86 24.98 -5.09
CA PRO A 38 37.36 24.33 -3.89
C PRO A 38 36.03 24.94 -3.45
N LEU A 39 34.99 24.09 -3.38
CA LEU A 39 33.63 24.48 -3.00
C LEU A 39 33.65 25.32 -1.72
N LYS A 40 33.29 26.61 -1.83
CA LYS A 40 33.33 27.56 -0.71
C LYS A 40 32.59 26.97 0.49
N VAL A 41 33.33 26.61 1.54
CA VAL A 41 32.77 26.00 2.74
C VAL A 41 31.99 27.06 3.51
N LEU A 42 30.70 27.20 3.17
CA LEU A 42 29.79 28.14 3.81
C LEU A 42 29.81 27.95 5.33
N THR A 43 29.97 29.05 6.06
CA THR A 43 29.87 29.09 7.53
C THR A 43 28.49 28.60 8.02
N PRO A 44 28.32 28.22 9.29
CA PRO A 44 27.03 27.78 9.82
C PRO A 44 25.89 28.79 9.59
N ASP A 45 26.19 30.08 9.68
CA ASP A 45 25.20 31.14 9.45
C ASP A 45 25.02 31.48 7.96
N GLU A 46 26.05 31.41 7.10
CA GLU A 46 25.83 31.39 5.65
C GLU A 46 24.98 30.19 5.22
N LYS A 47 25.16 29.00 5.82
CA LYS A 47 24.33 27.81 5.57
C LYS A 47 22.89 28.03 6.03
N ARG A 48 22.66 28.60 7.22
CA ARG A 48 21.31 28.98 7.69
C ARG A 48 20.67 30.02 6.76
N LYS A 49 21.41 31.06 6.37
CA LYS A 49 20.93 32.13 5.49
C LYS A 49 20.64 31.58 4.08
N ALA A 50 21.50 30.72 3.54
CA ALA A 50 21.29 30.02 2.28
C ALA A 50 20.11 29.04 2.35
N VAL A 51 19.90 28.32 3.46
CA VAL A 51 18.71 27.46 3.64
C VAL A 51 17.44 28.29 3.80
N GLN A 52 17.47 29.42 4.52
CA GLN A 52 16.33 30.34 4.61
C GLN A 52 16.04 31.03 3.26
N LEU A 53 17.05 31.40 2.49
CA LEU A 53 16.89 31.85 1.11
C LEU A 53 16.37 30.71 0.22
N ARG A 54 16.83 29.46 0.38
CA ARG A 54 16.35 28.31 -0.39
C ARG A 54 14.91 27.92 -0.04
N MET A 55 14.52 28.04 1.23
CA MET A 55 13.14 27.84 1.67
C MET A 55 12.24 28.97 1.19
N LYS A 56 12.68 30.24 1.30
CA LYS A 56 11.96 31.37 0.69
C LYS A 56 11.89 31.27 -0.83
N GLU A 57 12.94 30.82 -1.51
CA GLU A 57 12.93 30.50 -2.94
C GLU A 57 11.88 29.42 -3.22
N ILE A 58 11.81 28.34 -2.44
CA ILE A 58 10.80 27.28 -2.61
C ILE A 58 9.37 27.80 -2.37
N GLU A 59 9.14 28.55 -1.29
CA GLU A 59 7.88 29.23 -0.96
C GLU A 59 7.45 30.23 -2.05
N HIS A 60 8.41 30.93 -2.66
CA HIS A 60 8.17 31.95 -3.68
C HIS A 60 8.09 31.38 -5.11
N ILE A 61 8.67 30.20 -5.37
CA ILE A 61 8.69 29.55 -6.69
C ILE A 61 7.47 28.63 -6.89
N LYS A 62 6.96 27.93 -5.86
CA LYS A 62 5.76 27.06 -5.98
C LYS A 62 4.86 26.96 -4.74
N GLY A 63 4.08 28.01 -4.48
CA GLY A 63 2.76 27.89 -3.84
C GLY A 63 2.77 27.49 -2.35
N GLN A 64 1.70 26.82 -1.93
CA GLN A 64 1.50 26.34 -0.56
C GLN A 64 2.12 24.94 -0.39
N PRO A 65 2.55 24.53 0.82
CA PRO A 65 3.22 23.24 1.04
C PRO A 65 2.32 22.05 0.61
N PRO A 66 2.84 21.05 -0.14
CA PRO A 66 2.02 19.95 -0.64
C PRO A 66 1.34 19.13 0.45
N PHE A 67 0.18 18.55 0.13
CA PHE A 67 -0.52 17.66 1.06
C PHE A 67 0.21 16.31 1.19
N PHE A 68 0.79 16.06 2.36
CA PHE A 68 1.40 14.78 2.75
C PHE A 68 0.57 14.09 3.84
N ASP A 69 0.48 12.76 3.83
CA ASP A 69 -0.08 12.01 4.97
C ASP A 69 0.99 11.47 5.93
N MET A 70 0.56 10.83 7.03
CA MET A 70 1.44 10.24 8.06
C MET A 70 2.34 9.09 7.55
N PHE A 71 2.27 8.74 6.27
CA PHE A 71 3.13 7.74 5.61
C PHE A 71 4.04 8.40 4.55
N MET A 72 4.22 9.72 4.62
CA MET A 72 5.01 10.56 3.71
C MET A 72 4.59 10.46 2.23
N ARG A 73 3.33 10.07 1.96
CA ARG A 73 2.81 10.02 0.59
C ARG A 73 2.34 11.41 0.20
N GLU A 74 3.03 12.06 -0.74
CA GLU A 74 2.56 13.28 -1.42
C GLU A 74 1.23 12.99 -2.15
N HIS A 75 0.33 13.97 -2.26
CA HIS A 75 -0.99 13.79 -2.85
C HIS A 75 -1.23 14.67 -4.08
N THR A 76 -0.61 14.32 -5.20
CA THR A 76 -0.68 15.09 -6.46
C THR A 76 -1.90 14.80 -7.35
N TYR A 77 -2.80 13.87 -6.97
CA TYR A 77 -3.92 13.44 -7.82
C TYR A 77 -5.30 13.59 -7.15
N LEU A 78 -6.13 14.51 -7.64
CA LEU A 78 -7.51 14.73 -7.20
C LEU A 78 -8.55 14.10 -8.15
N ARG A 79 -9.58 13.45 -7.59
CA ARG A 79 -10.74 12.92 -8.35
C ARG A 79 -12.02 13.65 -7.93
N ILE A 80 -12.70 14.31 -8.87
CA ILE A 80 -13.89 15.11 -8.59
C ILE A 80 -15.12 14.45 -9.21
N SER A 81 -16.10 14.12 -8.38
CA SER A 81 -17.42 13.66 -8.82
C SER A 81 -18.30 14.88 -9.09
N LEU A 82 -18.77 15.09 -10.32
CA LEU A 82 -19.50 16.29 -10.75
C LEU A 82 -21.02 16.19 -10.66
N THR A 83 -21.56 14.98 -10.48
CA THR A 83 -23.00 14.73 -10.30
C THR A 83 -23.20 13.36 -9.66
N GLU A 84 -24.38 13.11 -9.08
CA GLU A 84 -24.86 11.78 -8.67
C GLU A 84 -25.62 11.06 -9.81
N LYS A 85 -26.07 11.80 -10.83
CA LYS A 85 -26.90 11.28 -11.92
C LYS A 85 -26.11 10.33 -12.82
N CYS A 86 -26.78 9.26 -13.27
CA CYS A 86 -26.28 8.32 -14.29
C CYS A 86 -27.41 7.92 -15.25
N ASN A 87 -27.05 7.70 -16.51
CA ASN A 87 -27.92 7.25 -17.60
C ASN A 87 -27.94 5.71 -17.75
N PHE A 88 -27.00 5.00 -17.13
CA PHE A 88 -27.02 3.54 -16.92
C PHE A 88 -27.42 3.18 -15.47
N ARG A 89 -27.65 1.89 -15.24
CA ARG A 89 -27.97 1.28 -13.93
C ARG A 89 -27.16 -0.01 -13.76
N CYS A 90 -25.84 0.10 -13.85
CA CYS A 90 -24.96 -1.07 -13.96
C CYS A 90 -25.03 -1.97 -12.72
N LEU A 91 -25.09 -3.29 -12.93
CA LEU A 91 -25.32 -4.31 -11.89
C LEU A 91 -24.40 -4.14 -10.66
N TYR A 92 -23.13 -3.82 -10.87
CA TYR A 92 -22.11 -3.69 -9.83
C TYR A 92 -22.02 -2.29 -9.19
N CYS A 93 -22.80 -1.31 -9.65
CA CYS A 93 -22.60 0.11 -9.36
C CYS A 93 -23.85 0.84 -8.84
N MET A 94 -25.05 0.43 -9.24
CA MET A 94 -26.30 1.10 -8.86
C MET A 94 -27.46 0.08 -8.88
N PRO A 95 -28.39 0.13 -7.92
CA PRO A 95 -29.63 -0.64 -7.98
C PRO A 95 -30.46 -0.30 -9.23
N ALA A 96 -31.44 -1.13 -9.59
CA ALA A 96 -32.14 -1.03 -10.89
C ALA A 96 -33.00 0.23 -10.99
N GLU A 97 -33.76 0.49 -9.94
CA GLU A 97 -34.54 1.69 -9.64
C GLU A 97 -33.65 2.95 -9.59
N GLY A 98 -32.39 2.82 -9.19
CA GLY A 98 -31.46 3.92 -8.97
C GLY A 98 -31.38 4.35 -7.51
N VAL A 99 -30.56 5.38 -7.23
CA VAL A 99 -30.42 5.95 -5.88
C VAL A 99 -31.24 7.22 -5.72
N PRO A 100 -31.77 7.52 -4.51
CA PRO A 100 -32.30 8.84 -4.19
C PRO A 100 -31.24 9.92 -4.47
N LEU A 101 -31.58 10.87 -5.33
CA LEU A 101 -30.67 11.96 -5.74
C LEU A 101 -30.82 13.14 -4.78
N LYS A 102 -29.71 13.75 -4.37
CA LYS A 102 -29.75 14.93 -3.52
C LYS A 102 -30.28 16.16 -4.29
N PRO A 103 -30.99 17.08 -3.61
CA PRO A 103 -31.42 18.36 -4.20
C PRO A 103 -30.28 19.17 -4.85
N LYS A 104 -30.61 20.01 -5.84
CA LYS A 104 -29.61 20.74 -6.65
C LYS A 104 -28.74 21.66 -5.79
N ASP A 105 -29.30 22.30 -4.76
CA ASP A 105 -28.57 23.15 -3.82
C ASP A 105 -27.53 22.36 -3.02
N LYS A 106 -27.70 21.04 -2.81
CA LYS A 106 -26.71 20.20 -2.13
C LYS A 106 -25.54 19.78 -3.03
N MET A 107 -25.56 20.09 -4.32
CA MET A 107 -24.44 19.84 -5.24
C MET A 107 -23.43 21.00 -5.24
N LEU A 108 -22.19 20.72 -5.64
CA LEU A 108 -21.19 21.75 -5.95
C LEU A 108 -21.53 22.51 -7.26
N THR A 109 -21.51 23.85 -7.20
CA THR A 109 -21.56 24.72 -8.38
C THR A 109 -20.26 24.65 -9.19
N ASN A 110 -20.22 25.29 -10.36
CA ASN A 110 -18.99 25.38 -11.17
C ASN A 110 -17.92 26.17 -10.43
N ASP A 111 -18.30 27.29 -9.82
CA ASP A 111 -17.40 28.19 -9.09
C ASP A 111 -16.83 27.52 -7.83
N GLU A 112 -17.63 26.69 -7.14
CA GLU A 112 -17.15 25.90 -6.01
C GLU A 112 -16.16 24.81 -6.45
N VAL A 113 -16.42 24.11 -7.57
CA VAL A 113 -15.46 23.17 -8.17
C VAL A 113 -14.17 23.88 -8.56
N LEU A 114 -14.24 25.06 -9.18
CA LEU A 114 -13.07 25.83 -9.60
C LEU A 114 -12.31 26.47 -8.42
N LYS A 115 -12.98 26.92 -7.36
CA LYS A 115 -12.32 27.33 -6.10
C LYS A 115 -11.54 26.17 -5.51
N LEU A 116 -12.18 24.99 -5.40
CA LEU A 116 -11.52 23.77 -4.90
C LEU A 116 -10.32 23.37 -5.77
N VAL A 117 -10.44 23.38 -7.09
CA VAL A 117 -9.32 23.03 -7.99
C VAL A 117 -8.17 24.01 -7.86
N LYS A 118 -8.43 25.33 -7.81
CA LYS A 118 -7.38 26.35 -7.57
C LYS A 118 -6.70 26.18 -6.21
N LEU A 119 -7.46 25.87 -5.16
CA LEU A 119 -6.93 25.57 -3.84
C LEU A 119 -6.01 24.34 -3.86
N PHE A 120 -6.50 23.21 -4.35
CA PHE A 120 -5.72 21.97 -4.42
C PHE A 120 -4.49 22.08 -5.34
N ALA A 121 -4.56 22.84 -6.44
CA ALA A 121 -3.43 23.09 -7.34
C ALA A 121 -2.30 23.88 -6.67
N ARG A 122 -2.61 24.86 -5.80
CA ARG A 122 -1.60 25.56 -4.99
C ARG A 122 -0.82 24.64 -4.05
N HIS A 123 -1.38 23.49 -3.69
CA HIS A 123 -0.75 22.44 -2.86
C HIS A 123 -0.20 21.28 -3.70
N GLY A 124 0.23 21.54 -4.94
CA GLY A 124 1.00 20.60 -5.76
C GLY A 124 0.18 19.56 -6.55
N ILE A 125 -1.16 19.60 -6.52
CA ILE A 125 -1.97 18.73 -7.37
C ILE A 125 -1.88 19.18 -8.82
N ASP A 126 -1.32 18.32 -9.67
CA ASP A 126 -1.15 18.56 -11.10
C ASP A 126 -2.13 17.75 -11.97
N LYS A 127 -2.94 16.89 -11.35
CA LYS A 127 -3.71 15.85 -12.03
C LYS A 127 -5.14 15.77 -11.50
N ILE A 128 -6.11 16.07 -12.36
CA ILE A 128 -7.54 16.02 -12.08
C ILE A 128 -8.21 14.86 -12.83
N ARG A 129 -9.14 14.16 -12.18
CA ARG A 129 -10.05 13.20 -12.83
C ARG A 129 -11.51 13.51 -12.53
N LEU A 130 -12.24 13.93 -13.55
CA LEU A 130 -13.67 14.17 -13.51
C LEU A 130 -14.44 12.84 -13.64
N THR A 131 -15.43 12.64 -12.77
CA THR A 131 -16.38 11.52 -12.76
C THR A 131 -17.76 12.01 -12.35
N GLY A 132 -18.71 11.11 -12.07
CA GLY A 132 -19.97 11.42 -11.40
C GLY A 132 -20.57 10.15 -10.81
N GLY A 133 -21.88 9.99 -10.99
CA GLY A 133 -22.35 8.86 -11.78
C GLY A 133 -21.74 8.96 -13.18
N GLU A 134 -22.43 9.61 -14.11
CA GLU A 134 -21.92 9.90 -15.46
C GLU A 134 -21.67 11.42 -15.64
N PRO A 135 -20.40 11.89 -15.78
CA PRO A 135 -20.11 13.32 -15.91
C PRO A 135 -20.69 13.97 -17.17
N THR A 136 -20.82 13.25 -18.29
CA THR A 136 -21.35 13.80 -19.56
C THR A 136 -22.86 14.08 -19.55
N ILE A 137 -23.55 13.89 -18.41
CA ILE A 137 -24.91 14.38 -18.16
C ILE A 137 -24.92 15.86 -17.74
N ARG A 138 -23.81 16.39 -17.21
CA ARG A 138 -23.70 17.80 -16.78
C ARG A 138 -23.53 18.69 -18.03
N LYS A 139 -24.45 19.64 -18.26
CA LYS A 139 -24.48 20.47 -19.47
C LYS A 139 -23.27 21.42 -19.61
N ASP A 140 -22.67 21.77 -18.48
CA ASP A 140 -21.57 22.71 -18.29
C ASP A 140 -20.18 22.01 -18.22
N ILE A 141 -20.11 20.71 -18.55
CA ILE A 141 -18.89 19.89 -18.46
C ILE A 141 -17.70 20.48 -19.24
N VAL A 142 -17.95 21.19 -20.35
CA VAL A 142 -16.92 21.86 -21.16
C VAL A 142 -16.30 23.03 -20.39
N GLN A 143 -17.14 23.92 -19.83
CA GLN A 143 -16.70 25.07 -19.03
C GLN A 143 -15.93 24.65 -17.77
N ILE A 144 -16.34 23.53 -17.16
CA ILE A 144 -15.62 22.92 -16.03
C ILE A 144 -14.24 22.41 -16.47
N VAL A 145 -14.13 21.74 -17.61
CA VAL A 145 -12.83 21.28 -18.14
C VAL A 145 -11.92 22.46 -18.48
N GLU A 146 -12.47 23.50 -19.14
CA GLU A 146 -11.76 24.72 -19.52
C GLU A 146 -11.15 25.44 -18.31
N GLY A 147 -11.96 25.77 -17.30
CA GLY A 147 -11.49 26.44 -16.08
C GLY A 147 -10.52 25.61 -15.24
N ILE A 148 -10.53 24.28 -15.39
CA ILE A 148 -9.57 23.38 -14.75
C ILE A 148 -8.26 23.34 -15.55
N ALA A 149 -8.32 23.24 -16.87
CA ALA A 149 -7.15 23.26 -17.75
C ALA A 149 -6.43 24.62 -17.71
N SER A 150 -7.16 25.71 -17.51
CA SER A 150 -6.62 27.07 -17.35
C SER A 150 -6.10 27.36 -15.93
N THR A 151 -6.16 26.41 -14.98
CA THR A 151 -5.67 26.62 -13.61
C THR A 151 -4.17 26.34 -13.52
N PRO A 152 -3.32 27.33 -13.13
CA PRO A 152 -1.88 27.13 -13.02
C PRO A 152 -1.51 25.95 -12.11
N GLY A 153 -0.55 25.14 -12.57
CA GLY A 153 -0.11 23.91 -11.88
C GLY A 153 -0.77 22.63 -12.40
N ILE A 154 -1.98 22.71 -12.96
CA ILE A 154 -2.64 21.56 -13.59
C ILE A 154 -1.92 21.20 -14.91
N LYS A 155 -1.54 19.92 -15.03
CA LYS A 155 -0.93 19.32 -16.23
C LYS A 155 -1.84 18.30 -16.89
N ASP A 156 -2.73 17.68 -16.12
CA ASP A 156 -3.57 16.57 -16.54
C ASP A 156 -5.04 16.83 -16.18
N VAL A 157 -5.89 16.98 -17.20
CA VAL A 157 -7.35 16.96 -17.04
C VAL A 157 -7.88 15.71 -17.71
N GLY A 158 -8.45 14.79 -16.93
CA GLY A 158 -9.03 13.57 -17.48
C GLY A 158 -10.47 13.33 -17.05
N ILE A 159 -11.17 12.48 -17.79
CA ILE A 159 -12.57 12.10 -17.53
C ILE A 159 -12.71 10.57 -17.41
N THR A 160 -13.60 10.08 -16.56
CA THR A 160 -14.11 8.69 -16.64
C THR A 160 -15.59 8.75 -16.96
N THR A 161 -15.99 8.11 -18.06
CA THR A 161 -17.35 8.13 -18.61
C THR A 161 -17.73 6.74 -19.09
N ASN A 162 -19.02 6.42 -19.17
CA ASN A 162 -19.53 5.25 -19.88
C ASN A 162 -19.62 5.47 -21.41
N GLY A 163 -19.30 6.67 -21.89
CA GLY A 163 -19.22 7.00 -23.32
C GLY A 163 -20.56 7.26 -24.03
N LEU A 164 -21.72 6.94 -23.44
CA LEU A 164 -23.01 6.86 -24.15
C LEU A 164 -23.41 8.16 -24.88
N VAL A 165 -23.05 9.32 -24.32
CA VAL A 165 -23.32 10.66 -24.90
C VAL A 165 -22.05 11.49 -25.11
N LEU A 166 -20.87 10.88 -24.93
CA LEU A 166 -19.55 11.52 -25.12
C LEU A 166 -19.37 12.21 -26.50
N PRO A 167 -19.82 11.66 -27.64
CA PRO A 167 -19.57 12.25 -28.96
C PRO A 167 -20.12 13.66 -29.12
N ARG A 168 -21.18 14.01 -28.38
CA ARG A 168 -21.76 15.37 -28.38
C ARG A 168 -20.81 16.43 -27.82
N PHE A 169 -19.94 16.05 -26.89
CA PHE A 169 -19.07 16.98 -26.15
C PHE A 169 -17.58 16.77 -26.49
N LEU A 170 -17.22 15.67 -27.13
CA LEU A 170 -15.83 15.25 -27.31
C LEU A 170 -14.93 16.28 -28.04
N PRO A 171 -15.37 16.96 -29.12
CA PRO A 171 -14.56 18.01 -29.75
C PRO A 171 -14.36 19.20 -28.80
N ASP A 172 -15.45 19.71 -28.20
CA ASP A 172 -15.42 20.86 -27.30
C ASP A 172 -14.57 20.60 -26.06
N LEU A 173 -14.69 19.40 -25.47
CA LEU A 173 -13.86 18.94 -24.35
C LEU A 173 -12.38 18.87 -24.73
N LYS A 174 -12.06 18.43 -25.96
CA LYS A 174 -10.68 18.40 -26.44
C LYS A 174 -10.12 19.82 -26.58
N ASN A 175 -10.89 20.74 -27.14
CA ASN A 175 -10.53 22.14 -27.32
C ASN A 175 -10.36 22.86 -25.97
N ALA A 176 -11.23 22.54 -25.00
CA ALA A 176 -11.16 23.01 -23.61
C ALA A 176 -9.98 22.41 -22.78
N GLY A 177 -9.09 21.62 -23.40
CA GLY A 177 -7.87 21.12 -22.73
C GLY A 177 -7.99 19.76 -22.03
N LEU A 178 -9.01 18.95 -22.33
CA LEU A 178 -9.06 17.56 -21.85
C LEU A 178 -7.86 16.77 -22.40
N THR A 179 -7.04 16.21 -21.51
CA THR A 179 -5.81 15.46 -21.88
C THR A 179 -6.03 13.95 -21.96
N LYS A 180 -6.88 13.35 -21.12
CA LYS A 180 -6.95 11.88 -20.95
C LYS A 180 -8.37 11.31 -20.75
N ILE A 181 -8.80 10.43 -21.65
CA ILE A 181 -10.11 9.74 -21.57
C ILE A 181 -9.96 8.31 -21.02
N ASN A 182 -10.86 7.94 -20.10
CA ASN A 182 -11.19 6.56 -19.74
C ASN A 182 -12.67 6.30 -20.07
N ILE A 183 -12.96 5.28 -20.86
CA ILE A 183 -14.32 4.81 -21.15
C ILE A 183 -14.54 3.49 -20.37
N SER A 184 -15.60 3.38 -19.60
CA SER A 184 -16.03 2.10 -19.00
C SER A 184 -16.86 1.31 -19.99
N ILE A 185 -16.44 0.08 -20.30
CA ILE A 185 -17.13 -0.85 -21.20
C ILE A 185 -16.85 -2.27 -20.71
N ASP A 186 -17.86 -2.88 -20.06
CA ASP A 186 -17.66 -4.13 -19.34
C ASP A 186 -17.92 -5.39 -20.18
N SER A 187 -18.31 -5.24 -21.45
CA SER A 187 -18.53 -6.33 -22.41
C SER A 187 -18.48 -5.80 -23.85
N LEU A 188 -17.99 -6.64 -24.77
CA LEU A 188 -18.00 -6.49 -26.23
C LEU A 188 -19.26 -7.15 -26.85
N GLU A 189 -19.88 -8.11 -26.16
CA GLU A 189 -21.16 -8.71 -26.55
C GLU A 189 -22.35 -7.76 -26.24
N ARG A 190 -23.02 -7.20 -27.26
CA ARG A 190 -24.12 -6.22 -27.08
C ARG A 190 -25.22 -6.65 -26.09
N LEU A 191 -25.68 -7.90 -26.14
CA LEU A 191 -26.75 -8.38 -25.23
C LEU A 191 -26.26 -8.43 -23.78
N LYS A 192 -25.01 -8.86 -23.55
CA LYS A 192 -24.42 -8.91 -22.22
C LYS A 192 -24.07 -7.51 -21.71
N PHE A 193 -23.57 -6.61 -22.56
CA PHE A 193 -23.44 -5.20 -22.27
C PHE A 193 -24.78 -4.60 -21.79
N ALA A 194 -25.88 -4.87 -22.50
CA ALA A 194 -27.20 -4.38 -22.13
C ALA A 194 -27.69 -4.96 -20.80
N LYS A 195 -27.43 -6.25 -20.53
CA LYS A 195 -27.68 -6.90 -19.22
C LYS A 195 -26.85 -6.25 -18.10
N MET A 196 -25.56 -6.03 -18.31
CA MET A 196 -24.63 -5.48 -17.31
C MET A 196 -24.90 -4.01 -16.96
N THR A 197 -25.31 -3.20 -17.93
CA THR A 197 -25.63 -1.77 -17.75
C THR A 197 -27.11 -1.49 -17.45
N ARG A 198 -27.96 -2.52 -17.61
CA ARG A 198 -29.44 -2.47 -17.62
C ARG A 198 -30.03 -1.49 -18.67
N ARG A 199 -29.30 -1.20 -19.76
CA ARG A 199 -29.73 -0.33 -20.88
C ARG A 199 -29.07 -0.77 -22.19
N ASP A 200 -29.80 -0.79 -23.31
CA ASP A 200 -29.13 -0.86 -24.62
C ASP A 200 -28.42 0.47 -24.95
N GLY A 201 -27.37 0.38 -25.75
CA GLY A 201 -26.46 1.50 -26.03
C GLY A 201 -25.06 1.10 -26.51
N PHE A 202 -24.78 -0.20 -26.68
CA PHE A 202 -23.46 -0.70 -27.08
C PHE A 202 -22.91 0.02 -28.32
N ASP A 203 -23.68 0.07 -29.41
CA ASP A 203 -23.28 0.71 -30.67
C ASP A 203 -22.90 2.19 -30.50
N LYS A 204 -23.54 2.89 -29.55
CA LYS A 204 -23.26 4.30 -29.24
C LYS A 204 -21.94 4.42 -28.47
N VAL A 205 -21.73 3.58 -27.45
CA VAL A 205 -20.46 3.52 -26.71
C VAL A 205 -19.30 3.11 -27.63
N TRP A 206 -19.52 2.18 -28.56
CA TRP A 206 -18.52 1.77 -29.53
C TRP A 206 -18.12 2.91 -30.49
N LYS A 207 -19.10 3.63 -31.03
CA LYS A 207 -18.85 4.86 -31.81
C LYS A 207 -18.09 5.91 -30.99
N SER A 208 -18.36 6.02 -29.68
CA SER A 208 -17.60 6.89 -28.77
C SER A 208 -16.16 6.45 -28.54
N ILE A 209 -15.88 5.14 -28.52
CA ILE A 209 -14.53 4.58 -28.41
C ILE A 209 -13.73 4.90 -29.67
N GLU A 210 -14.28 4.58 -30.85
CA GLU A 210 -13.58 4.82 -32.13
C GLU A 210 -13.41 6.33 -32.41
N LEU A 211 -14.40 7.18 -32.06
CA LEU A 211 -14.23 8.64 -32.15
C LEU A 211 -13.21 9.17 -31.11
N ALA A 212 -13.17 8.63 -29.89
CA ALA A 212 -12.16 9.05 -28.91
C ALA A 212 -10.73 8.67 -29.34
N ARG A 213 -10.54 7.64 -30.17
CA ARG A 213 -9.23 7.31 -30.77
C ARG A 213 -8.74 8.36 -31.77
N SER A 214 -9.61 9.11 -32.47
CA SER A 214 -9.15 10.14 -33.42
C SER A 214 -8.67 11.43 -32.74
N TYR A 215 -9.12 11.70 -31.51
CA TYR A 215 -8.73 12.91 -30.74
C TYR A 215 -7.62 12.67 -29.71
N PHE A 216 -7.29 11.41 -29.38
CA PHE A 216 -6.36 11.05 -28.31
C PHE A 216 -5.44 9.89 -28.72
N PRO A 217 -4.11 10.02 -28.61
CA PRO A 217 -3.16 9.03 -29.12
C PRO A 217 -3.23 7.67 -28.41
N LYS A 218 -3.75 7.62 -27.18
CA LYS A 218 -4.08 6.39 -26.44
C LYS A 218 -5.20 6.65 -25.44
N ILE A 219 -6.37 6.03 -25.64
CA ILE A 219 -7.48 6.04 -24.68
C ILE A 219 -7.46 4.79 -23.80
N LYS A 220 -8.10 4.88 -22.63
CA LYS A 220 -8.23 3.76 -21.67
C LYS A 220 -9.61 3.15 -21.73
N LEU A 221 -9.69 1.83 -21.80
CA LEU A 221 -10.93 1.09 -21.58
C LEU A 221 -10.88 0.48 -20.18
N ASN A 222 -11.84 0.79 -19.32
CA ASN A 222 -11.98 0.16 -18.00
C ASN A 222 -12.99 -0.98 -18.11
N VAL A 223 -12.63 -2.17 -17.63
CA VAL A 223 -13.46 -3.39 -17.66
C VAL A 223 -13.54 -3.94 -16.23
N VAL A 224 -14.71 -3.90 -15.58
CA VAL A 224 -14.91 -4.55 -14.27
C VAL A 224 -15.19 -6.03 -14.51
N VAL A 225 -14.28 -6.90 -14.04
CA VAL A 225 -14.39 -8.35 -14.25
C VAL A 225 -15.18 -8.97 -13.10
N ILE A 226 -16.25 -9.69 -13.44
CA ILE A 226 -17.21 -10.28 -12.51
C ILE A 226 -17.44 -11.74 -12.95
N ARG A 227 -17.19 -12.69 -12.05
CA ARG A 227 -17.38 -14.12 -12.33
C ARG A 227 -18.86 -14.42 -12.64
N HIS A 228 -19.08 -15.38 -13.53
CA HIS A 228 -20.35 -15.79 -14.10
C HIS A 228 -21.07 -14.67 -14.88
N GLN A 229 -20.34 -13.65 -15.36
CA GLN A 229 -20.87 -12.59 -16.22
C GLN A 229 -20.00 -12.38 -17.46
N ASN A 230 -18.76 -11.90 -17.30
CA ASN A 230 -17.92 -11.39 -18.39
C ASN A 230 -16.46 -11.88 -18.39
N GLU A 231 -16.10 -12.82 -17.51
CA GLU A 231 -14.73 -13.36 -17.46
C GLU A 231 -14.32 -14.10 -18.75
N ASN A 232 -15.29 -14.53 -19.56
CA ASN A 232 -15.04 -15.18 -20.84
C ASN A 232 -14.45 -14.21 -21.90
N GLU A 233 -14.74 -12.91 -21.81
CA GLU A 233 -14.33 -11.90 -22.81
C GLU A 233 -12.94 -11.30 -22.53
N ILE A 234 -12.25 -11.71 -21.46
CA ILE A 234 -10.93 -11.17 -21.09
C ILE A 234 -9.93 -11.28 -22.25
N VAL A 235 -9.95 -12.43 -22.95
CA VAL A 235 -9.09 -12.68 -24.12
C VAL A 235 -9.48 -11.79 -25.31
N ASP A 236 -10.76 -11.51 -25.51
CA ASP A 236 -11.25 -10.70 -26.63
C ASP A 236 -10.95 -9.21 -26.42
N PHE A 237 -11.05 -8.75 -25.17
CA PHE A 237 -10.56 -7.45 -24.75
C PHE A 237 -9.03 -7.29 -24.92
N VAL A 238 -8.24 -8.37 -24.79
CA VAL A 238 -6.80 -8.34 -25.14
C VAL A 238 -6.60 -8.34 -26.66
N ASN A 239 -7.30 -9.19 -27.41
CA ASN A 239 -7.27 -9.21 -28.88
C ASN A 239 -7.59 -7.85 -29.49
N LEU A 240 -8.52 -7.08 -28.89
CA LEU A 240 -8.88 -5.74 -29.32
C LEU A 240 -7.69 -4.75 -29.36
N THR A 241 -6.63 -5.01 -28.58
CA THR A 241 -5.41 -4.17 -28.54
C THR A 241 -4.40 -4.47 -29.66
N ARG A 242 -4.66 -5.47 -30.51
CA ARG A 242 -3.79 -5.85 -31.64
C ARG A 242 -3.59 -4.68 -32.61
N ASP A 243 -4.67 -4.25 -33.25
CA ASP A 243 -4.65 -3.23 -34.31
C ASP A 243 -5.09 -1.85 -33.79
N ARG A 244 -5.06 -1.67 -32.46
CA ARG A 244 -5.54 -0.47 -31.79
C ARG A 244 -4.66 -0.10 -30.61
N ASN A 245 -4.12 1.13 -30.60
CA ASN A 245 -3.42 1.71 -29.45
C ASN A 245 -4.39 2.04 -28.30
N LEU A 246 -4.87 1.00 -27.63
CA LEU A 246 -5.74 1.05 -26.46
C LEU A 246 -4.96 0.64 -25.20
N ASP A 247 -5.45 1.10 -24.05
CA ASP A 247 -4.93 0.77 -22.72
C ASP A 247 -6.08 0.13 -21.93
N VAL A 248 -6.22 -1.19 -22.07
CA VAL A 248 -7.33 -1.99 -21.52
C VAL A 248 -7.03 -2.35 -20.07
N ARG A 249 -7.90 -1.95 -19.14
CA ARG A 249 -7.68 -2.04 -17.70
C ARG A 249 -8.75 -2.91 -17.07
N PHE A 250 -8.41 -4.16 -16.83
CA PHE A 250 -9.22 -5.10 -16.06
C PHE A 250 -9.18 -4.69 -14.58
N ILE A 251 -10.36 -4.63 -13.94
CA ILE A 251 -10.53 -4.19 -12.56
C ILE A 251 -11.11 -5.35 -11.76
N GLU A 252 -10.42 -5.74 -10.69
CA GLU A 252 -10.96 -6.69 -9.72
C GLU A 252 -12.24 -6.10 -9.09
N PHE A 253 -13.37 -6.80 -9.26
CA PHE A 253 -14.62 -6.44 -8.60
C PHE A 253 -14.45 -6.48 -7.08
N MET A 254 -15.00 -5.48 -6.39
CA MET A 254 -14.75 -5.20 -4.98
C MET A 254 -16.01 -4.74 -4.25
N PRO A 255 -16.18 -5.08 -2.96
CA PRO A 255 -17.30 -4.61 -2.15
C PRO A 255 -17.15 -3.12 -1.82
N PHE A 256 -18.23 -2.37 -1.98
CA PHE A 256 -18.34 -1.01 -1.45
C PHE A 256 -19.78 -0.72 -0.99
N GLY A 257 -19.96 0.31 -0.18
CA GLY A 257 -21.28 0.67 0.35
C GLY A 257 -22.28 0.94 -0.79
N GLY A 258 -23.29 0.08 -0.92
CA GLY A 258 -24.32 0.18 -1.95
C GLY A 258 -24.20 -0.76 -3.15
N ASN A 259 -23.26 -1.74 -3.15
CA ASN A 259 -23.25 -2.82 -4.14
C ASN A 259 -23.53 -4.20 -3.52
N GLU A 260 -24.20 -5.07 -4.29
CA GLU A 260 -24.55 -6.45 -3.89
C GLU A 260 -23.38 -7.42 -4.11
N PHE A 261 -22.17 -7.06 -3.66
CA PHE A 261 -20.98 -7.90 -3.82
C PHE A 261 -21.14 -9.24 -3.08
N LYS A 262 -20.95 -10.34 -3.81
CA LYS A 262 -20.87 -11.70 -3.26
C LYS A 262 -19.50 -12.33 -3.57
N ASN A 263 -19.04 -13.24 -2.72
CA ASN A 263 -17.66 -13.74 -2.76
C ASN A 263 -17.36 -14.63 -3.97
N ASP A 264 -18.37 -15.33 -4.48
CA ASP A 264 -18.35 -16.16 -5.70
C ASP A 264 -18.13 -15.32 -6.97
N GLN A 265 -18.68 -14.11 -7.01
CA GLN A 265 -18.52 -13.15 -8.11
C GLN A 265 -17.09 -12.60 -8.25
N PHE A 266 -16.23 -12.82 -7.24
CA PHE A 266 -14.85 -12.35 -7.27
C PHE A 266 -14.02 -13.13 -8.29
N PHE A 267 -13.30 -12.42 -9.16
CA PHE A 267 -12.35 -12.99 -10.12
C PHE A 267 -11.00 -12.28 -9.98
N GLY A 268 -9.97 -13.01 -9.57
CA GLY A 268 -8.69 -12.43 -9.15
C GLY A 268 -7.72 -12.16 -10.29
N TYR A 269 -6.83 -11.18 -10.10
CA TYR A 269 -5.77 -10.83 -11.06
C TYR A 269 -4.97 -12.03 -11.58
N ARG A 270 -4.59 -12.97 -10.71
CA ARG A 270 -3.86 -14.18 -11.13
C ARG A 270 -4.71 -15.08 -12.04
N GLU A 271 -6.02 -15.16 -11.85
CA GLU A 271 -6.91 -15.92 -12.73
C GLU A 271 -7.03 -15.24 -14.10
N MET A 272 -7.18 -13.90 -14.14
CA MET A 272 -7.21 -13.14 -15.39
C MET A 272 -5.90 -13.29 -16.18
N LEU A 273 -4.76 -13.16 -15.51
CA LEU A 273 -3.44 -13.31 -16.13
C LEU A 273 -3.24 -14.74 -16.64
N ASN A 274 -3.64 -15.76 -15.86
CA ASN A 274 -3.54 -17.17 -16.28
C ASN A 274 -4.39 -17.47 -17.53
N LEU A 275 -5.58 -16.88 -17.68
CA LEU A 275 -6.39 -17.01 -18.91
C LEU A 275 -5.68 -16.41 -20.13
N ILE A 276 -5.03 -15.26 -19.97
CA ILE A 276 -4.30 -14.57 -21.03
C ILE A 276 -3.01 -15.34 -21.39
N VAL A 277 -2.21 -15.74 -20.42
CA VAL A 277 -0.99 -16.56 -20.63
C VAL A 277 -1.35 -17.92 -21.24
N LYS A 278 -2.47 -18.56 -20.87
CA LYS A 278 -2.95 -19.79 -21.53
C LYS A 278 -3.29 -19.59 -23.02
N LYS A 279 -3.58 -18.37 -23.46
CA LYS A 279 -3.91 -18.06 -24.86
C LYS A 279 -2.73 -17.58 -25.69
N PHE A 280 -1.82 -16.79 -25.10
CA PHE A 280 -0.73 -16.10 -25.80
C PHE A 280 0.67 -16.58 -25.41
N GLY A 281 0.81 -17.49 -24.43
CA GLY A 281 2.08 -18.10 -24.09
C GLY A 281 3.16 -17.10 -23.68
N GLU A 282 4.30 -17.17 -24.35
CA GLU A 282 5.50 -16.36 -24.07
C GLU A 282 5.38 -14.92 -24.60
N ASP A 283 4.45 -14.64 -25.52
CA ASP A 283 4.18 -13.30 -26.07
C ASP A 283 3.73 -12.28 -24.98
N VAL A 284 3.43 -12.72 -23.75
CA VAL A 284 2.87 -11.91 -22.66
C VAL A 284 3.98 -11.15 -21.91
N ILE A 285 4.36 -9.98 -22.44
CA ILE A 285 5.39 -9.11 -21.90
C ILE A 285 4.86 -8.26 -20.72
N ARG A 286 5.56 -8.30 -19.59
CA ARG A 286 5.36 -7.37 -18.46
C ARG A 286 6.00 -6.01 -18.76
N LEU A 287 5.24 -4.93 -18.65
CA LEU A 287 5.77 -3.57 -18.76
C LEU A 287 6.19 -3.03 -17.39
N SER A 288 7.06 -2.01 -17.37
CA SER A 288 7.38 -1.25 -16.15
C SER A 288 6.21 -0.36 -15.73
N ASP A 289 5.92 -0.30 -14.43
CA ASP A 289 4.93 0.60 -13.85
C ASP A 289 5.56 1.96 -13.51
N SER A 290 4.79 3.05 -13.59
CA SER A 290 5.26 4.37 -13.16
C SER A 290 5.19 4.54 -11.64
N PRO A 291 5.87 5.53 -11.04
CA PRO A 291 5.60 5.92 -9.65
C PRO A 291 4.10 6.21 -9.43
N ASN A 292 3.55 5.67 -8.35
CA ASN A 292 2.13 5.79 -7.97
C ASN A 292 1.12 5.17 -8.97
N ASP A 293 1.56 4.31 -9.91
CA ASP A 293 0.62 3.66 -10.83
C ASP A 293 -0.31 2.66 -10.11
N THR A 294 -1.52 2.55 -10.65
CA THR A 294 -2.60 1.75 -10.05
C THR A 294 -2.93 0.50 -10.85
N THR A 295 -2.16 0.26 -11.91
CA THR A 295 -2.41 -0.76 -12.92
C THR A 295 -1.10 -1.45 -13.24
N LYS A 296 -1.03 -2.77 -13.03
CA LYS A 296 0.08 -3.59 -13.49
C LYS A 296 -0.02 -3.71 -15.01
N ALA A 297 0.80 -2.99 -15.76
CA ALA A 297 0.74 -2.94 -17.21
C ALA A 297 1.44 -4.15 -17.89
N TYR A 298 0.82 -4.66 -18.95
CA TYR A 298 1.26 -5.79 -19.77
C TYR A 298 0.98 -5.52 -21.25
N LYS A 299 1.63 -6.27 -22.13
CA LYS A 299 1.45 -6.18 -23.58
C LYS A 299 1.64 -7.57 -24.22
N ILE A 300 0.97 -7.82 -25.35
CA ILE A 300 1.27 -8.96 -26.22
C ILE A 300 2.31 -8.51 -27.25
N GLU A 301 3.30 -9.34 -27.56
CA GLU A 301 4.28 -9.04 -28.61
C GLU A 301 3.60 -8.77 -29.98
N GLY A 302 4.20 -7.89 -30.79
CA GLY A 302 3.65 -7.43 -32.07
C GLY A 302 2.39 -6.56 -32.01
N TYR A 303 1.62 -6.55 -30.92
CA TYR A 303 0.37 -5.78 -30.82
C TYR A 303 0.67 -4.27 -30.74
N GLN A 304 -0.28 -3.40 -31.10
CA GLN A 304 -0.11 -1.95 -30.96
C GLN A 304 -0.30 -1.50 -29.51
N GLY A 305 -1.45 -1.83 -28.92
CA GLY A 305 -1.86 -1.38 -27.59
C GLY A 305 -1.23 -2.15 -26.43
N GLN A 306 -1.90 -2.08 -25.28
CA GLN A 306 -1.51 -2.71 -24.03
C GLN A 306 -2.74 -3.06 -23.19
N PHE A 307 -2.57 -3.93 -22.21
CA PHE A 307 -3.56 -4.19 -21.17
C PHE A 307 -2.95 -4.04 -19.76
N GLY A 308 -3.73 -4.29 -18.73
CA GLY A 308 -3.23 -4.34 -17.36
C GLY A 308 -4.31 -4.48 -16.30
N PHE A 309 -3.88 -4.66 -15.06
CA PHE A 309 -4.74 -5.08 -13.95
C PHE A 309 -4.75 -4.07 -12.82
N ILE A 310 -5.93 -3.58 -12.46
CA ILE A 310 -6.17 -2.80 -11.24
C ILE A 310 -6.49 -3.78 -10.11
N THR A 311 -5.44 -4.13 -9.37
CA THR A 311 -5.44 -5.12 -8.28
C THR A 311 -6.05 -4.56 -7.00
N SER A 312 -7.34 -4.21 -7.06
CA SER A 312 -8.11 -3.61 -5.96
C SER A 312 -8.08 -4.44 -4.68
N MET A 313 -8.04 -5.77 -4.79
CA MET A 313 -8.32 -6.72 -3.72
C MET A 313 -7.17 -7.67 -3.41
N THR A 314 -6.43 -8.15 -4.41
CA THR A 314 -5.36 -9.16 -4.21
C THR A 314 -4.00 -8.59 -3.84
N ASP A 315 -3.65 -7.42 -4.39
CA ASP A 315 -2.29 -6.87 -4.29
C ASP A 315 -2.31 -5.34 -4.40
N HIS A 316 -2.54 -4.67 -3.26
CA HIS A 316 -2.94 -3.27 -3.24
C HIS A 316 -1.77 -2.28 -3.44
N PHE A 317 -1.91 -1.37 -4.40
CA PHE A 317 -1.10 -0.16 -4.63
C PHE A 317 -1.18 0.92 -3.51
N CYS A 318 -1.49 0.54 -2.27
CA CYS A 318 -1.78 1.51 -1.21
C CYS A 318 -0.55 2.32 -0.77
N ASN A 319 0.65 1.71 -0.75
CA ASN A 319 1.88 2.33 -0.27
C ASN A 319 2.28 3.58 -1.10
N THR A 320 1.85 3.66 -2.36
CA THR A 320 2.14 4.75 -3.31
C THR A 320 0.88 5.54 -3.69
N CYS A 321 -0.16 5.54 -2.85
CA CYS A 321 -1.47 6.08 -3.21
C CYS A 321 -1.59 7.60 -3.03
N ASN A 322 -1.12 8.37 -4.02
CA ASN A 322 -1.16 9.85 -4.09
C ASN A 322 -2.58 10.47 -4.31
N ARG A 323 -3.66 9.71 -4.09
CA ARG A 323 -5.02 10.10 -4.51
C ARG A 323 -5.89 10.68 -3.39
N LEU A 324 -6.64 11.72 -3.75
CA LEU A 324 -7.77 12.29 -3.01
C LEU A 324 -9.05 12.28 -3.85
N ARG A 325 -10.23 12.33 -3.22
CA ARG A 325 -11.53 12.38 -3.91
C ARG A 325 -12.46 13.42 -3.30
N ILE A 326 -13.20 14.13 -4.15
CA ILE A 326 -14.35 14.98 -3.78
C ILE A 326 -15.62 14.34 -4.37
N THR A 327 -16.70 14.29 -3.59
CA THR A 327 -18.04 13.84 -4.01
C THR A 327 -18.85 14.96 -4.66
N ALA A 328 -19.98 14.63 -5.29
CA ALA A 328 -20.81 15.63 -5.99
C ALA A 328 -21.49 16.64 -5.06
N ASP A 329 -21.66 16.27 -3.80
CA ASP A 329 -22.12 17.13 -2.71
C ASP A 329 -20.98 17.81 -1.94
N GLY A 330 -19.72 17.64 -2.38
CA GLY A 330 -18.57 18.37 -1.87
C GLY A 330 -17.88 17.82 -0.63
N ASN A 331 -18.09 16.54 -0.30
CA ASN A 331 -17.34 15.86 0.75
C ASN A 331 -15.96 15.39 0.26
N LEU A 332 -14.92 15.69 1.03
CA LEU A 332 -13.58 15.15 0.87
C LEU A 332 -13.52 13.72 1.41
N LYS A 333 -13.07 12.79 0.56
CA LYS A 333 -12.68 11.42 0.93
C LYS A 333 -11.20 11.23 0.63
N VAL A 334 -10.40 11.01 1.68
CA VAL A 334 -8.94 10.81 1.55
C VAL A 334 -8.55 9.41 1.08
N CYS A 335 -9.49 8.47 1.06
CA CYS A 335 -9.31 7.15 0.46
C CYS A 335 -10.67 6.58 -0.01
N LEU A 336 -10.67 5.47 -0.76
CA LEU A 336 -11.91 4.90 -1.30
C LEU A 336 -12.75 4.13 -0.27
N HIS A 337 -12.13 3.50 0.73
CA HIS A 337 -12.79 2.73 1.78
C HIS A 337 -12.67 3.44 3.14
N GLY A 338 -13.57 4.38 3.41
CA GLY A 338 -13.66 5.08 4.68
C GLY A 338 -14.98 5.84 4.83
N ASN A 339 -15.51 5.87 6.05
CA ASN A 339 -16.75 6.58 6.40
C ASN A 339 -16.48 8.01 6.90
N SER A 340 -15.21 8.37 7.13
CA SER A 340 -14.79 9.71 7.52
C SER A 340 -14.83 10.63 6.30
N GLU A 341 -15.68 11.63 6.36
CA GLU A 341 -15.96 12.60 5.29
C GLU A 341 -15.97 14.02 5.87
N VAL A 342 -15.54 15.00 5.09
CA VAL A 342 -15.57 16.42 5.49
C VAL A 342 -16.17 17.25 4.37
N SER A 343 -17.28 17.94 4.65
CA SER A 343 -18.00 18.75 3.66
C SER A 343 -17.27 20.06 3.38
N LEU A 344 -16.44 20.09 2.34
CA LEU A 344 -15.78 21.31 1.89
C LEU A 344 -16.78 22.30 1.28
N ARG A 345 -17.89 21.83 0.72
CA ARG A 345 -19.03 22.66 0.28
C ARG A 345 -19.53 23.55 1.42
N ASP A 346 -19.83 22.95 2.57
CA ASP A 346 -20.44 23.69 3.68
C ASP A 346 -19.44 24.63 4.37
N LYS A 347 -18.13 24.33 4.31
CA LYS A 347 -17.09 25.28 4.73
C LYS A 347 -16.94 26.45 3.76
N ILE A 348 -16.92 26.21 2.45
CA ILE A 348 -16.91 27.28 1.43
C ILE A 348 -18.13 28.21 1.60
N ARG A 349 -19.31 27.65 1.88
CA ARG A 349 -20.55 28.43 2.10
C ARG A 349 -20.67 29.06 3.49
N GLY A 350 -19.98 28.51 4.48
CA GLY A 350 -19.81 29.12 5.80
C GLY A 350 -18.82 30.29 5.81
N GLY A 351 -18.11 30.53 4.70
CA GLY A 351 -17.14 31.62 4.57
C GLY A 351 -15.70 31.25 4.91
N ASP A 352 -15.37 29.96 5.08
CA ASP A 352 -14.00 29.52 5.37
C ASP A 352 -13.00 30.04 4.31
N THR A 353 -11.87 30.59 4.78
CA THR A 353 -10.78 31.08 3.92
C THR A 353 -10.05 29.92 3.25
N ASP A 354 -9.22 30.23 2.25
CA ASP A 354 -8.42 29.21 1.55
C ASP A 354 -7.44 28.52 2.53
N GLU A 355 -6.87 29.26 3.48
CA GLU A 355 -5.97 28.75 4.53
C GLU A 355 -6.70 27.81 5.50
N GLN A 356 -7.90 28.19 5.94
CA GLN A 356 -8.75 27.36 6.82
C GLN A 356 -9.18 26.08 6.12
N LEU A 357 -9.55 26.16 4.83
CA LEU A 357 -9.85 24.98 4.01
C LEU A 357 -8.62 24.08 3.88
N SER A 358 -7.42 24.64 3.66
CA SER A 358 -6.18 23.87 3.57
C SER A 358 -5.78 23.19 4.89
N GLU A 359 -5.96 23.85 6.04
CA GLU A 359 -5.81 23.21 7.35
C GLU A 359 -6.79 22.02 7.51
N ILE A 360 -8.05 22.20 7.13
CA ILE A 360 -9.09 21.16 7.22
C ILE A 360 -8.76 19.98 6.29
N ILE A 361 -8.29 20.26 5.08
CA ILE A 361 -7.81 19.25 4.13
C ILE A 361 -6.61 18.51 4.70
N GLN A 362 -5.59 19.19 5.20
CA GLN A 362 -4.38 18.56 5.78
C GLN A 362 -4.72 17.71 7.02
N LYS A 363 -5.63 18.17 7.89
CA LYS A 363 -6.14 17.39 9.03
C LYS A 363 -6.89 16.14 8.58
N ALA A 364 -7.67 16.22 7.50
CA ALA A 364 -8.30 15.04 6.90
C ALA A 364 -7.26 14.08 6.26
N VAL A 365 -6.25 14.62 5.56
CA VAL A 365 -5.16 13.86 4.92
C VAL A 365 -4.34 13.07 5.95
N ASN A 366 -4.03 13.66 7.12
CA ASN A 366 -3.34 12.95 8.20
C ASN A 366 -4.09 11.68 8.65
N ASN A 367 -5.43 11.67 8.60
CA ASN A 367 -6.26 10.53 8.95
C ASN A 367 -6.28 9.41 7.87
N LYS A 368 -5.56 9.56 6.77
CA LYS A 368 -5.50 8.58 5.67
C LYS A 368 -4.65 7.37 6.04
N LYS A 369 -5.31 6.25 6.34
CA LYS A 369 -4.69 4.97 6.71
C LYS A 369 -3.66 4.48 5.68
N ALA A 370 -2.66 3.72 6.14
CA ALA A 370 -1.63 3.10 5.30
C ALA A 370 -2.24 2.26 4.16
N ARG A 371 -3.22 1.41 4.48
CA ARG A 371 -3.94 0.55 3.54
C ARG A 371 -5.41 0.40 3.95
N HIS A 372 -6.25 -0.04 3.01
CA HIS A 372 -7.63 -0.44 3.30
C HIS A 372 -7.68 -1.82 3.99
N ALA A 373 -8.88 -2.25 4.38
CA ALA A 373 -9.11 -3.62 4.85
C ALA A 373 -8.80 -4.64 3.74
N VAL A 374 -8.12 -5.73 4.10
CA VAL A 374 -7.68 -6.77 3.16
C VAL A 374 -8.69 -7.91 3.12
N PHE A 375 -8.97 -8.43 1.93
CA PHE A 375 -9.82 -9.58 1.71
C PHE A 375 -8.96 -10.85 1.69
N ARG A 376 -9.14 -11.76 2.65
CA ARG A 376 -8.46 -13.07 2.69
C ARG A 376 -9.49 -14.18 2.85
N ASN A 377 -9.28 -15.29 2.16
CA ASN A 377 -10.10 -16.52 2.24
C ASN A 377 -11.62 -16.26 2.16
N GLY A 378 -12.05 -15.45 1.17
CA GLY A 378 -13.48 -15.19 0.92
C GLY A 378 -14.20 -14.40 2.03
N ARG A 379 -13.48 -13.71 2.92
CA ARG A 379 -14.09 -12.89 3.98
C ARG A 379 -13.45 -11.50 4.03
N SER A 380 -14.30 -10.47 4.05
CA SER A 380 -13.89 -9.10 4.34
C SER A 380 -13.75 -8.92 5.86
N GLN A 381 -12.52 -8.93 6.36
CA GLN A 381 -12.27 -8.52 7.74
C GLN A 381 -12.31 -7.00 7.82
N LYS A 382 -13.32 -6.44 8.49
CA LYS A 382 -13.17 -5.11 9.09
C LYS A 382 -11.90 -5.16 9.95
N LEU A 383 -10.98 -4.21 9.81
CA LEU A 383 -9.99 -4.00 10.86
C LEU A 383 -10.76 -3.81 12.16
N ALA A 384 -10.39 -4.56 13.20
CA ALA A 384 -10.86 -4.27 14.54
C ALA A 384 -10.58 -2.79 14.84
N LYS A 385 -11.51 -2.11 15.52
CA LYS A 385 -11.13 -0.88 16.22
C LYS A 385 -9.99 -1.27 17.16
N SER A 386 -8.94 -0.46 17.22
CA SER A 386 -8.02 -0.50 18.35
C SER A 386 -8.84 -0.16 19.59
N THR A 387 -9.14 -1.16 20.41
CA THR A 387 -9.81 -1.00 21.71
C THR A 387 -8.80 -0.49 22.72
N ASP A 388 -8.40 0.76 22.53
CA ASP A 388 -7.45 1.49 23.36
C ASP A 388 -8.21 2.50 24.25
N ASP A 389 -9.20 1.95 24.97
CA ASP A 389 -10.15 2.67 25.85
C ASP A 389 -10.33 1.93 27.19
N SER A 390 -9.45 0.94 27.45
CA SER A 390 -9.42 0.11 28.66
C SER A 390 -8.41 0.61 29.71
N TYR A 391 -7.57 1.59 29.39
CA TYR A 391 -6.49 2.07 30.26
C TYR A 391 -6.87 3.24 31.19
N ARG A 392 -8.15 3.36 31.56
CA ARG A 392 -8.64 4.49 32.39
C ARG A 392 -9.56 4.14 33.57
N ARG A 393 -9.35 2.99 34.20
CA ARG A 393 -9.68 2.80 35.63
C ARG A 393 -8.96 1.60 36.26
N LEU A 394 -7.88 1.87 37.01
CA LEU A 394 -7.20 0.88 37.85
C LEU A 394 -6.58 1.60 39.07
N THR A 395 -7.41 1.85 40.07
CA THR A 395 -7.00 2.43 41.37
C THR A 395 -7.72 1.69 42.49
N LEU A 396 -6.95 0.96 43.31
CA LEU A 396 -7.31 0.44 44.63
C LEU A 396 -8.58 -0.45 44.70
N GLY A 397 -8.38 -1.76 44.53
CA GLY A 397 -9.36 -2.77 44.96
C GLY A 397 -9.14 -3.18 46.41
N ILE A 398 -10.12 -2.96 47.28
CA ILE A 398 -10.21 -3.57 48.62
C ILE A 398 -11.51 -4.39 48.65
N PRO A 399 -11.48 -5.71 48.91
CA PRO A 399 -12.67 -6.54 48.88
C PRO A 399 -13.39 -6.57 50.25
N MET A 400 -14.66 -6.20 50.29
CA MET A 400 -15.52 -6.38 51.47
C MET A 400 -16.98 -6.68 51.08
N ILE A 401 -17.38 -7.92 51.36
CA ILE A 401 -18.69 -8.42 51.83
C ILE A 401 -19.99 -7.81 51.25
N ARG A 402 -20.86 -8.70 50.73
CA ARG A 402 -22.29 -8.43 50.48
C ARG A 402 -23.04 -8.19 51.80
N VAL A 403 -23.84 -7.13 51.87
CA VAL A 403 -24.89 -6.92 52.90
C VAL A 403 -26.24 -6.75 52.20
N VAL A 404 -27.34 -7.10 52.88
CA VAL A 404 -28.69 -7.24 52.29
C VAL A 404 -29.68 -6.23 52.86
N SER A 405 -30.34 -5.47 51.98
CA SER A 405 -31.71 -4.94 52.11
C SER A 405 -32.25 -4.70 50.69
N LEU A 406 -33.50 -4.96 50.30
CA LEU A 406 -34.84 -4.79 50.91
C LEU A 406 -35.35 -3.34 50.92
N LEU A 407 -36.33 -3.08 50.04
CA LEU A 407 -37.42 -2.08 50.00
C LEU A 407 -37.90 -2.09 48.51
N SER A 408 -39.02 -2.73 48.12
CA SER A 408 -40.44 -2.29 48.27
C SER A 408 -40.80 -1.09 47.37
N ALA A 409 -41.90 -1.03 46.60
CA ALA A 409 -43.07 -1.93 46.50
C ALA A 409 -43.93 -1.65 45.23
N PHE A 410 -44.94 -2.52 45.01
CA PHE A 410 -46.10 -2.39 44.09
C PHE A 410 -45.81 -2.35 42.57
N PHE A 411 -46.68 -2.83 41.67
CA PHE A 411 -48.11 -3.21 41.78
C PHE A 411 -48.40 -4.68 41.37
N SER A 412 -49.61 -5.16 41.68
CA SER A 412 -50.15 -6.48 41.25
C SER A 412 -50.76 -6.41 39.82
N VAL A 413 -51.18 -7.47 39.12
CA VAL A 413 -52.37 -8.33 39.37
C VAL A 413 -52.36 -9.56 38.43
N HIS A 414 -52.47 -10.79 38.98
CA HIS A 414 -53.11 -12.04 38.44
C HIS A 414 -52.76 -12.54 37.00
N SER A 415 -52.89 -13.79 36.53
CA SER A 415 -53.34 -15.14 37.00
C SER A 415 -52.92 -16.17 35.90
N SER A 416 -52.78 -17.49 36.06
CA SER A 416 -52.90 -18.44 37.20
C SER A 416 -52.20 -19.79 36.86
N ILE A 417 -52.32 -20.77 37.76
CA ILE A 417 -51.76 -22.15 37.82
C ILE A 417 -52.93 -23.08 38.29
N PRO A 418 -52.97 -24.45 38.18
CA PRO A 418 -51.98 -25.49 37.82
C PRO A 418 -52.37 -26.25 36.49
N THR A 419 -52.24 -27.56 36.19
CA THR A 419 -51.94 -28.83 36.93
C THR A 419 -51.43 -29.97 36.00
N SER A 420 -50.91 -31.05 36.60
CA SER A 420 -50.63 -32.39 36.05
C SER A 420 -51.65 -33.43 36.62
N PRO A 421 -51.55 -34.79 36.52
CA PRO A 421 -50.50 -35.68 35.95
C PRO A 421 -51.03 -36.96 35.20
N LEU A 422 -50.13 -37.96 35.04
CA LEU A 422 -50.32 -39.42 34.91
C LEU A 422 -50.63 -40.11 33.56
N GLY A 423 -49.82 -41.15 33.29
CA GLY A 423 -50.17 -42.37 32.54
C GLY A 423 -49.78 -42.44 31.06
N HIS A 424 -49.48 -43.62 30.49
CA HIS A 424 -49.05 -44.91 31.08
C HIS A 424 -48.56 -45.84 29.94
N LEU A 425 -47.55 -46.70 30.19
CA LEU A 425 -47.20 -47.91 29.39
C LEU A 425 -46.75 -47.67 27.91
N SER A 426 -46.01 -48.58 27.25
CA SER A 426 -45.24 -49.75 27.71
C SER A 426 -44.10 -50.13 26.74
N SER A 427 -43.14 -50.88 27.28
CA SER A 427 -42.47 -52.07 26.68
C SER A 427 -41.89 -52.06 25.25
N SER A 428 -40.69 -52.61 25.00
CA SER A 428 -39.62 -53.12 25.88
C SER A 428 -38.42 -53.62 25.04
N SER A 429 -37.36 -54.02 25.74
CA SER A 429 -36.56 -55.25 25.50
C SER A 429 -35.64 -55.37 24.26
N LEU A 430 -34.46 -56.00 24.35
CA LEU A 430 -33.67 -56.47 25.51
C LEU A 430 -32.21 -56.71 25.07
N HIS A 431 -31.23 -56.26 25.88
CA HIS A 431 -30.01 -56.97 26.38
C HIS A 431 -29.15 -57.91 25.48
N PHE A 432 -27.98 -58.44 25.91
CA PHE A 432 -27.25 -58.36 27.19
C PHE A 432 -25.73 -58.08 26.97
N SER A 433 -24.97 -57.86 28.05
CA SER A 433 -23.55 -57.48 28.09
C SER A 433 -22.55 -58.65 28.16
N HIS A 434 -21.24 -58.35 28.08
CA HIS A 434 -20.32 -58.67 29.19
C HIS A 434 -19.01 -57.82 29.19
N LEU A 435 -18.29 -57.86 30.32
CA LEU A 435 -16.98 -57.22 30.58
C LEU A 435 -15.83 -58.09 30.00
N ALA A 436 -14.54 -57.73 29.94
CA ALA A 436 -13.71 -56.68 30.57
C ALA A 436 -12.53 -56.30 29.60
N SER A 437 -11.39 -55.66 29.92
CA SER A 437 -10.77 -55.21 31.20
C SER A 437 -10.01 -53.87 31.04
N SER A 438 -8.67 -53.83 31.12
CA SER A 438 -7.87 -52.58 31.04
C SER A 438 -6.43 -52.76 30.50
N SER A 439 -5.87 -51.64 30.02
CA SER A 439 -4.44 -51.25 29.98
C SER A 439 -3.57 -51.44 28.70
N HIS A 440 -3.04 -50.28 28.27
CA HIS A 440 -1.65 -49.99 27.87
C HIS A 440 -0.97 -50.47 26.55
N PHE A 441 -0.09 -49.55 26.10
CA PHE A 441 1.13 -49.68 25.25
C PHE A 441 1.08 -49.61 23.70
N SER A 442 1.52 -48.43 23.21
CA SER A 442 2.48 -48.18 22.11
C SER A 442 2.35 -48.85 20.74
N SER A 443 2.31 -48.01 19.69
CA SER A 443 2.57 -48.40 18.30
C SER A 443 4.06 -48.25 17.90
N ILE A 444 4.57 -49.29 17.25
CA ILE A 444 5.90 -49.42 16.60
C ILE A 444 5.62 -50.28 15.34
N GLN A 445 6.18 -50.08 14.14
CA GLN A 445 7.17 -49.10 13.64
C GLN A 445 6.48 -48.27 12.51
N PHE A 446 7.02 -47.81 11.36
CA PHE A 446 8.32 -47.86 10.66
C PHE A 446 8.53 -46.52 9.89
N ARG A 447 9.75 -46.26 9.43
CA ARG A 447 10.04 -45.37 8.28
C ARG A 447 11.17 -45.97 7.45
N HIS A 448 11.08 -45.90 6.12
CA HIS A 448 12.20 -46.22 5.25
C HIS A 448 13.26 -45.10 5.32
N TYR A 449 14.53 -45.49 5.44
CA TYR A 449 15.67 -44.60 5.24
C TYR A 449 16.07 -44.61 3.76
N SER A 450 16.53 -43.45 3.26
CA SER A 450 17.23 -43.35 1.98
C SER A 450 18.72 -43.12 2.27
N THR A 451 19.59 -43.98 1.72
CA THR A 451 21.02 -43.99 2.00
C THR A 451 21.81 -43.37 0.85
N THR A 452 21.88 -42.04 0.83
CA THR A 452 22.89 -41.28 0.09
C THR A 452 23.56 -40.28 1.03
N PRO A 453 24.89 -40.35 1.25
CA PRO A 453 25.59 -39.40 2.10
C PRO A 453 25.63 -38.02 1.41
N PRO A 454 25.46 -36.91 2.16
CA PRO A 454 25.64 -35.58 1.59
C PRO A 454 27.12 -35.34 1.30
N VAL A 455 27.44 -34.95 0.07
CA VAL A 455 28.76 -34.46 -0.30
C VAL A 455 28.99 -33.12 0.41
N TYR A 456 29.98 -33.06 1.28
CA TYR A 456 30.46 -31.78 1.83
C TYR A 456 31.28 -31.05 0.77
N SER A 457 30.93 -29.79 0.52
CA SER A 457 31.73 -28.85 -0.26
C SER A 457 32.13 -27.69 0.64
N ASP A 458 33.41 -27.60 1.00
CA ASP A 458 33.92 -26.59 1.92
C ASP A 458 34.03 -25.21 1.27
N SER A 459 32.87 -24.58 1.09
CA SER A 459 32.71 -23.18 0.73
C SER A 459 31.33 -22.69 1.19
N PRO A 460 31.23 -21.60 1.97
CA PRO A 460 29.96 -21.11 2.49
C PRO A 460 29.09 -20.53 1.36
N VAL A 461 28.17 -21.34 0.83
CA VAL A 461 27.20 -20.93 -0.19
C VAL A 461 26.37 -19.77 0.35
N LEU A 462 26.55 -18.59 -0.24
CA LEU A 462 25.83 -17.37 0.14
C LEU A 462 24.34 -17.56 -0.16
N THR A 463 23.52 -17.68 0.88
CA THR A 463 22.09 -18.01 0.77
C THR A 463 21.27 -16.97 -0.01
N HIS A 464 21.78 -15.74 -0.10
CA HIS A 464 21.18 -14.63 -0.84
C HIS A 464 21.71 -14.49 -2.28
N VAL A 465 22.29 -15.54 -2.86
CA VAL A 465 22.90 -15.49 -4.21
C VAL A 465 22.42 -16.67 -5.06
N ASP A 466 22.08 -16.42 -6.33
CA ASP A 466 21.71 -17.46 -7.29
C ASP A 466 22.94 -18.16 -7.90
N ASN A 467 22.72 -19.22 -8.68
CA ASN A 467 23.79 -19.97 -9.36
C ASN A 467 24.61 -19.14 -10.37
N ASN A 468 24.21 -17.88 -10.65
CA ASN A 468 24.88 -16.95 -11.56
C ASN A 468 25.53 -15.76 -10.82
N GLY A 469 25.63 -15.81 -9.48
CA GLY A 469 26.21 -14.74 -8.67
C GLY A 469 25.27 -13.55 -8.41
N ARG A 470 23.97 -13.64 -8.70
CA ARG A 470 23.00 -12.54 -8.58
C ARG A 470 22.30 -12.55 -7.24
N ALA A 471 22.14 -11.37 -6.64
CA ALA A 471 21.46 -11.22 -5.35
C ALA A 471 19.97 -11.63 -5.43
N THR A 472 19.54 -12.55 -4.56
CA THR A 472 18.20 -13.14 -4.54
C THR A 472 17.65 -13.28 -3.12
N GLN A 473 16.32 -13.32 -2.99
CA GLN A 473 15.65 -13.52 -1.70
C GLN A 473 15.60 -15.01 -1.37
N VAL A 474 16.09 -15.37 -0.19
CA VAL A 474 16.09 -16.75 0.33
C VAL A 474 14.66 -17.28 0.41
N ASP A 475 14.31 -18.33 -0.34
CA ASP A 475 12.99 -18.94 -0.15
C ASP A 475 12.84 -19.54 1.26
N VAL A 476 11.65 -19.33 1.83
CA VAL A 476 11.23 -19.78 3.17
C VAL A 476 10.00 -20.70 3.11
N SER A 477 9.43 -20.92 1.92
CA SER A 477 8.23 -21.76 1.70
C SER A 477 8.30 -23.11 2.43
N ASN A 478 9.42 -23.83 2.27
CA ASN A 478 9.67 -25.16 2.81
C ASN A 478 10.22 -25.16 4.25
N LYS A 479 10.27 -24.01 4.95
CA LYS A 479 10.77 -23.92 6.33
C LYS A 479 9.59 -23.98 7.32
N SER A 480 9.77 -24.73 8.41
CA SER A 480 8.77 -24.86 9.47
C SER A 480 8.44 -23.50 10.11
N ILE A 481 7.17 -23.30 10.47
CA ILE A 481 6.75 -22.15 11.27
C ILE A 481 7.07 -22.46 12.74
N THR A 482 7.84 -21.60 13.39
CA THR A 482 8.20 -21.69 14.81
C THR A 482 8.12 -20.30 15.45
N ILE A 483 8.14 -20.22 16.78
CA ILE A 483 8.34 -18.95 17.49
C ILE A 483 9.82 -18.59 17.37
N ARG A 484 10.11 -17.49 16.68
CA ARG A 484 11.45 -16.91 16.51
C ARG A 484 11.61 -15.79 17.53
N THR A 485 12.80 -15.68 18.11
CA THR A 485 13.18 -14.55 18.99
C THR A 485 14.59 -14.12 18.64
N ALA A 486 14.83 -12.81 18.62
CA ALA A 486 16.16 -12.22 18.51
C ALA A 486 16.33 -11.08 19.52
N VAL A 487 17.54 -10.88 20.02
CA VAL A 487 17.94 -9.79 20.91
C VAL A 487 19.22 -9.17 20.37
N ALA A 488 19.22 -7.84 20.22
CA ALA A 488 20.40 -7.05 19.87
C ALA A 488 20.76 -6.09 21.01
N LYS A 489 22.05 -5.81 21.16
CA LYS A 489 22.58 -4.77 22.04
C LYS A 489 23.33 -3.71 21.23
N GLY A 490 23.44 -2.51 21.79
CA GLY A 490 24.21 -1.40 21.25
C GLY A 490 24.38 -0.31 22.31
N THR A 491 25.33 0.59 22.12
CA THR A 491 25.64 1.66 23.09
C THR A 491 25.71 3.01 22.38
N ILE A 492 25.29 4.07 23.07
CA ILE A 492 25.66 5.45 22.70
C ILE A 492 26.45 6.08 23.84
N ILE A 493 27.65 6.56 23.51
CA ILE A 493 28.52 7.33 24.39
C ILE A 493 28.06 8.79 24.31
N LEU A 494 27.86 9.41 25.46
CA LEU A 494 27.29 10.76 25.62
C LEU A 494 28.35 11.73 26.16
N THR A 495 28.05 13.04 26.15
CA THR A 495 28.75 13.96 27.05
C THR A 495 28.17 13.85 28.46
N PRO A 496 28.94 14.15 29.53
CA PRO A 496 28.42 14.16 30.90
C PRO A 496 27.18 15.07 31.06
N GLU A 497 27.16 16.20 30.34
CA GLU A 497 26.01 17.11 30.27
C GLU A 497 24.75 16.44 29.71
N ILE A 498 24.84 15.78 28.55
CA ILE A 498 23.70 15.07 27.94
C ILE A 498 23.28 13.89 28.82
N SER A 499 24.24 13.17 29.39
CA SER A 499 23.99 12.08 30.34
C SER A 499 23.16 12.56 31.54
N LEU A 500 23.52 13.70 32.14
CA LEU A 500 22.77 14.28 33.25
C LEU A 500 21.38 14.80 32.82
N GLN A 501 21.27 15.45 31.66
CA GLN A 501 19.98 15.96 31.18
C GLN A 501 19.00 14.84 30.77
N ILE A 502 19.49 13.68 30.32
CA ILE A 502 18.66 12.49 30.06
C ILE A 502 18.13 11.92 31.39
N SER A 503 18.98 11.71 32.40
CA SER A 503 18.52 11.12 33.68
C SER A 503 17.61 12.05 34.49
N GLN A 504 17.74 13.36 34.32
CA GLN A 504 16.84 14.37 34.88
C GLN A 504 15.60 14.66 34.02
N ASN A 505 15.52 14.09 32.80
CA ASN A 505 14.48 14.37 31.80
C ASN A 505 14.29 15.87 31.48
N THR A 506 15.40 16.64 31.43
CA THR A 506 15.42 18.09 31.21
C THR A 506 15.70 18.50 29.76
N ILE A 507 15.86 17.53 28.85
CA ILE A 507 16.08 17.75 27.41
C ILE A 507 14.90 18.50 26.79
N LYS A 508 15.14 19.66 26.17
CA LYS A 508 14.11 20.56 25.62
C LYS A 508 13.20 19.95 24.53
N LYS A 509 13.56 18.81 23.93
CA LYS A 509 12.72 18.06 22.99
C LYS A 509 11.72 17.10 23.67
N GLY A 510 11.78 16.94 24.99
CA GLY A 510 10.99 15.97 25.76
C GLY A 510 11.74 14.65 26.01
N ASP A 511 11.01 13.66 26.52
CA ASP A 511 11.54 12.37 26.98
C ASP A 511 12.24 11.59 25.87
N VAL A 512 13.57 11.56 25.97
CA VAL A 512 14.47 10.92 25.02
C VAL A 512 14.30 9.41 24.98
N LEU A 513 14.10 8.77 26.14
CA LEU A 513 14.06 7.31 26.25
C LEU A 513 12.70 6.77 25.76
N THR A 514 11.60 7.42 26.11
CA THR A 514 10.27 7.07 25.59
C THR A 514 10.18 7.30 24.09
N VAL A 515 10.69 8.43 23.57
CA VAL A 515 10.70 8.70 22.12
C VAL A 515 11.57 7.69 21.37
N ALA A 516 12.76 7.34 21.89
CA ALA A 516 13.63 6.32 21.30
C ALA A 516 13.02 4.91 21.34
N LYS A 517 12.29 4.55 22.40
CA LYS A 517 11.56 3.28 22.52
C LYS A 517 10.37 3.18 21.56
N ILE A 518 9.67 4.29 21.30
CA ILE A 518 8.63 4.35 20.25
C ILE A 518 9.27 4.22 18.86
N ALA A 519 10.37 4.93 18.61
CA ALA A 519 11.08 4.89 17.34
C ALA A 519 11.63 3.50 17.01
N SER A 520 12.17 2.75 17.97
CA SER A 520 12.68 1.38 17.74
C SER A 520 11.56 0.42 17.32
N ILE A 521 10.40 0.50 17.96
CA ILE A 521 9.21 -0.29 17.65
C ILE A 521 8.67 0.05 16.24
N LEU A 522 8.81 1.30 15.79
CA LEU A 522 8.46 1.71 14.42
C LEU A 522 9.51 1.23 13.40
N GLY A 523 10.80 1.35 13.70
CA GLY A 523 11.90 0.89 12.84
C GLY A 523 11.87 -0.61 12.58
N ALA A 524 11.65 -1.42 13.61
CA ALA A 524 11.49 -2.87 13.50
C ALA A 524 10.38 -3.27 12.52
N LYS A 525 9.28 -2.51 12.48
CA LYS A 525 8.13 -2.78 11.59
C LYS A 525 8.36 -2.35 10.14
N GLN A 526 9.52 -1.79 9.81
CA GLN A 526 9.87 -1.26 8.48
C GLN A 526 11.06 -1.98 7.81
N VAL A 527 11.67 -3.00 8.45
CA VAL A 527 12.92 -3.63 7.95
C VAL A 527 12.88 -4.03 6.48
N ALA A 528 11.82 -4.68 6.00
CA ALA A 528 11.69 -5.10 4.60
C ALA A 528 11.58 -3.93 3.58
N ASN A 529 11.40 -2.69 4.05
CA ASN A 529 11.46 -1.47 3.24
C ASN A 529 12.83 -0.75 3.35
N LEU A 530 13.63 -1.09 4.37
CA LEU A 530 14.93 -0.46 4.66
C LEU A 530 16.11 -1.31 4.21
N ILE A 531 15.98 -2.64 4.28
CA ILE A 531 17.04 -3.62 3.98
C ILE A 531 16.55 -4.52 2.84
N PRO A 532 17.19 -4.48 1.66
CA PRO A 532 16.84 -5.32 0.53
C PRO A 532 16.84 -6.82 0.87
N LEU A 533 15.97 -7.59 0.21
CA LEU A 533 15.85 -9.05 0.34
C LEU A 533 15.41 -9.57 1.73
N CYS A 534 15.16 -8.69 2.72
CA CYS A 534 14.44 -9.05 3.94
C CYS A 534 12.95 -9.35 3.64
N HIS A 535 12.37 -10.29 4.38
CA HIS A 535 10.96 -10.63 4.26
C HIS A 535 10.08 -9.65 5.05
N PRO A 536 8.86 -9.30 4.59
CA PRO A 536 7.90 -8.57 5.40
C PRO A 536 7.38 -9.41 6.59
N ILE A 537 8.02 -9.28 7.76
CA ILE A 537 7.67 -10.06 8.96
C ILE A 537 6.45 -9.47 9.68
N ARG A 538 5.53 -10.35 10.08
CA ARG A 538 4.54 -10.01 11.12
C ARG A 538 5.21 -10.19 12.49
N LEU A 539 5.66 -9.08 13.08
CA LEU A 539 6.16 -9.06 14.44
C LEU A 539 4.99 -9.19 15.44
N ASP A 540 5.13 -10.09 16.40
CA ASP A 540 4.17 -10.29 17.49
C ASP A 540 4.61 -9.58 18.78
N PHE A 541 5.93 -9.35 18.95
CA PHE A 541 6.50 -8.55 20.04
C PHE A 541 7.73 -7.77 19.56
N VAL A 542 7.84 -6.51 19.98
CA VAL A 542 9.07 -5.72 19.93
C VAL A 542 9.13 -4.92 21.23
N ASP A 543 10.27 -4.94 21.90
CA ASP A 543 10.54 -4.05 23.03
C ASP A 543 11.98 -3.54 23.02
N THR A 544 12.21 -2.40 23.67
CA THR A 544 13.54 -1.81 23.87
C THR A 544 13.68 -1.27 25.29
N ILE A 545 14.76 -1.65 25.94
CA ILE A 545 15.12 -1.27 27.31
C ILE A 545 16.44 -0.49 27.23
N PHE A 546 16.58 0.51 28.10
CA PHE A 546 17.80 1.30 28.23
C PHE A 546 18.38 1.13 29.64
N GLU A 547 19.69 0.96 29.70
CA GLU A 547 20.48 0.92 30.94
C GLU A 547 21.46 2.11 30.88
N HIS A 548 21.46 2.96 31.91
CA HIS A 548 22.14 4.27 31.89
C HIS A 548 23.30 4.29 32.88
N ASP A 549 24.52 4.20 32.36
CA ASP A 549 25.73 4.43 33.14
C ASP A 549 26.04 5.93 33.21
N LEU A 550 25.61 6.55 34.31
CA LEU A 550 25.90 7.95 34.61
C LEU A 550 27.38 8.23 34.88
N LYS A 551 28.15 7.25 35.34
CA LYS A 551 29.57 7.40 35.69
C LYS A 551 30.46 7.48 34.45
N ASN A 552 30.21 6.62 33.47
CA ASN A 552 30.95 6.59 32.21
C ASN A 552 30.26 7.37 31.08
N ALA A 553 29.13 8.02 31.37
CA ALA A 553 28.27 8.72 30.41
C ALA A 553 27.86 7.85 29.20
N GLN A 554 27.41 6.62 29.46
CA GLN A 554 26.97 5.68 28.43
C GLN A 554 25.50 5.31 28.61
N LEU A 555 24.82 5.11 27.50
CA LEU A 555 23.45 4.57 27.48
C LEU A 555 23.45 3.30 26.62
N HIS A 556 23.27 2.17 27.28
CA HIS A 556 23.16 0.86 26.63
C HIS A 556 21.70 0.62 26.22
N CYS A 557 21.50 0.10 25.02
CA CYS A 557 20.21 -0.20 24.43
C CYS A 557 20.11 -1.71 24.19
N VAL A 558 19.09 -2.35 24.76
CA VAL A 558 18.76 -3.77 24.52
C VAL A 558 17.43 -3.83 23.79
N SER A 559 17.40 -4.38 22.59
CA SER A 559 16.17 -4.50 21.78
C SER A 559 15.85 -5.95 21.47
N THR A 560 14.62 -6.37 21.79
CA THR A 560 14.10 -7.74 21.58
C THR A 560 13.00 -7.73 20.53
N ALA A 561 13.05 -8.64 19.57
CA ALA A 561 12.01 -8.85 18.56
C ALA A 561 11.55 -10.33 18.52
N LYS A 562 10.26 -10.59 18.32
CA LYS A 562 9.68 -11.95 18.23
C LYS A 562 8.58 -12.05 17.17
N CYS A 563 8.47 -13.22 16.53
CA CYS A 563 7.39 -13.55 15.60
C CYS A 563 7.13 -15.06 15.51
N GLY A 564 5.89 -15.45 15.22
CA GLY A 564 5.58 -16.79 14.70
C GLY A 564 5.84 -16.85 13.19
N GLY A 565 6.89 -17.56 12.75
CA GLY A 565 7.30 -17.52 11.34
C GLY A 565 8.30 -18.57 10.87
N ASN A 566 8.51 -18.60 9.56
CA ASN A 566 9.43 -19.49 8.82
C ASN A 566 10.75 -18.80 8.38
N THR A 567 10.89 -17.50 8.67
CA THR A 567 12.11 -16.69 8.51
C THR A 567 12.69 -16.32 9.89
N GLY A 568 13.96 -15.94 9.95
CA GLY A 568 14.57 -15.32 11.14
C GLY A 568 14.02 -13.92 11.43
N VAL A 569 14.37 -13.34 12.58
CA VAL A 569 13.91 -12.02 13.09
C VAL A 569 15.08 -11.15 13.63
N GLU A 570 16.31 -11.52 13.28
CA GLU A 570 17.55 -10.86 13.67
C GLU A 570 17.62 -9.39 13.23
N MET A 571 17.16 -9.10 12.01
CA MET A 571 17.27 -7.77 11.40
C MET A 571 16.32 -6.77 12.06
N GLU A 572 15.18 -7.23 12.55
CA GLU A 572 14.20 -6.45 13.30
C GLU A 572 14.72 -6.06 14.69
N ALA A 573 15.46 -6.95 15.37
CA ALA A 573 16.14 -6.62 16.62
C ALA A 573 17.30 -5.62 16.41
N LEU A 574 18.15 -5.86 15.41
CA LEU A 574 19.26 -4.96 15.04
C LEU A 574 18.78 -3.57 14.58
N THR A 575 17.71 -3.52 13.79
CA THR A 575 17.12 -2.25 13.32
C THR A 575 16.44 -1.51 14.47
N ALA A 576 15.74 -2.20 15.38
CA ALA A 576 15.20 -1.59 16.59
C ALA A 576 16.31 -0.90 17.41
N CYS A 577 17.40 -1.61 17.69
CA CYS A 577 18.53 -1.07 18.46
C CYS A 577 19.18 0.13 17.76
N THR A 578 19.46 0.01 16.46
CA THR A 578 20.05 1.09 15.66
C THR A 578 19.17 2.35 15.65
N ILE A 579 17.86 2.20 15.41
CA ILE A 579 16.93 3.33 15.35
C ILE A 579 16.71 3.95 16.74
N ALA A 580 16.71 3.17 17.83
CA ALA A 580 16.71 3.71 19.20
C ALA A 580 17.91 4.65 19.42
N LEU A 581 19.13 4.17 19.18
CA LEU A 581 20.36 4.94 19.42
C LEU A 581 20.46 6.18 18.51
N LEU A 582 20.05 6.08 17.24
CA LEU A 582 19.95 7.24 16.33
C LEU A 582 18.91 8.26 16.79
N THR A 583 17.83 7.82 17.44
CA THR A 583 16.81 8.72 18.00
C THR A 583 17.35 9.45 19.24
N VAL A 584 18.09 8.77 20.12
CA VAL A 584 18.83 9.43 21.22
C VAL A 584 19.79 10.49 20.66
N TYR A 585 20.52 10.16 19.58
CA TYR A 585 21.39 11.13 18.91
C TYR A 585 20.60 12.34 18.37
N ASP A 586 19.48 12.14 17.66
CA ASP A 586 18.69 13.27 17.15
C ASP A 586 18.14 14.16 18.27
N MET A 587 17.65 13.56 19.35
CA MET A 587 17.11 14.29 20.50
C MET A 587 18.18 15.18 21.16
N CYS A 588 19.43 14.73 21.21
CA CYS A 588 20.49 15.40 21.97
C CYS A 588 21.52 16.19 21.12
N LYS A 589 21.55 16.04 19.79
CA LYS A 589 22.56 16.71 18.90
C LYS A 589 22.54 18.24 18.91
N ALA A 590 21.50 18.85 19.49
CA ALA A 590 21.40 20.30 19.68
C ALA A 590 22.23 20.82 20.87
N ILE A 591 22.62 19.93 21.80
CA ILE A 591 23.47 20.22 22.96
C ILE A 591 24.93 19.95 22.60
N SER A 592 25.21 18.75 22.07
CA SER A 592 26.53 18.37 21.58
C SER A 592 26.43 17.33 20.47
N GLN A 593 27.30 17.44 19.47
CA GLN A 593 27.43 16.45 18.38
C GLN A 593 28.47 15.36 18.68
N LYS A 594 29.19 15.46 19.81
CA LYS A 594 30.29 14.56 20.21
C LYS A 594 29.83 13.18 20.73
N MET A 595 28.58 12.79 20.47
CA MET A 595 28.08 11.46 20.84
C MET A 595 28.55 10.41 19.83
N VAL A 596 28.79 9.18 20.28
CA VAL A 596 29.27 8.08 19.42
C VAL A 596 28.39 6.85 19.63
N LEU A 597 27.84 6.31 18.54
CA LEU A 597 27.16 5.01 18.55
C LEU A 597 28.21 3.91 18.36
N SER A 598 28.16 2.87 19.21
CA SER A 598 29.12 1.78 19.22
C SER A 598 28.47 0.43 19.55
N ASN A 599 29.21 -0.65 19.31
CA ASN A 599 28.91 -2.00 19.77
C ASN A 599 27.49 -2.49 19.39
N ILE A 600 26.96 -2.12 18.22
CA ILE A 600 25.65 -2.59 17.74
C ILE A 600 25.81 -4.00 17.17
N HIS A 601 25.27 -5.01 17.86
CA HIS A 601 25.42 -6.41 17.50
C HIS A 601 24.23 -7.28 17.97
N LEU A 602 24.09 -8.45 17.36
CA LEU A 602 23.14 -9.48 17.80
C LEU A 602 23.73 -10.21 19.00
N VAL A 603 22.97 -10.38 20.08
CA VAL A 603 23.38 -11.09 21.30
C VAL A 603 22.78 -12.48 21.37
N HIS A 604 21.48 -12.61 21.04
CA HIS A 604 20.76 -13.89 21.09
C HIS A 604 19.85 -14.05 19.88
N LYS A 605 19.70 -15.30 19.41
CA LYS A 605 18.55 -15.72 18.61
C LYS A 605 18.16 -17.18 18.89
N SER A 606 16.87 -17.46 18.87
CA SER A 606 16.32 -18.80 19.08
C SER A 606 15.11 -19.10 18.20
N GLY A 607 14.76 -20.39 18.12
CA GLY A 607 13.73 -20.92 17.22
C GLY A 607 14.18 -21.06 15.76
N GLY A 608 15.45 -20.74 15.45
CA GLY A 608 16.08 -20.83 14.11
C GLY A 608 16.28 -22.26 13.60
N LYS A 609 16.97 -22.40 12.45
CA LYS A 609 17.80 -23.61 12.19
C LYS A 609 19.03 -23.62 13.10
N THR A 610 19.56 -22.43 13.40
CA THR A 610 20.63 -22.18 14.37
C THR A 610 20.08 -21.37 15.53
N THR A 611 20.44 -21.77 16.75
CA THR A 611 20.39 -20.93 17.94
C THR A 611 21.77 -20.31 18.10
N TYR A 612 21.84 -19.07 18.59
CA TYR A 612 23.09 -18.37 18.88
C TYR A 612 22.88 -17.52 20.12
N ASN A 613 23.85 -17.50 21.02
CA ASN A 613 23.85 -16.68 22.23
C ASN A 613 25.29 -16.32 22.60
N ILE A 614 25.54 -15.06 22.96
CA ILE A 614 26.89 -14.56 23.29
C ILE A 614 27.38 -15.01 24.67
N ASP A 615 26.51 -15.53 25.53
CA ASP A 615 26.89 -16.09 26.84
C ASP A 615 27.84 -17.33 26.75
N ASN A 616 28.21 -17.76 25.54
CA ASN A 616 29.24 -18.76 25.24
C ASN A 616 30.53 -18.14 24.66
N GLU A 617 31.10 -17.10 25.30
CA GLU A 617 32.47 -16.63 25.00
C GLU A 617 33.52 -17.68 25.43
N ASN A 618 33.75 -18.68 24.57
CA ASN A 618 34.93 -19.56 24.66
C ASN A 618 35.28 -20.30 23.34
N GLN A 619 34.70 -19.91 22.19
CA GLN A 619 35.09 -20.41 20.86
C GLN A 619 34.94 -19.32 19.77
N ILE A 620 35.98 -18.51 19.61
CA ILE A 620 36.38 -17.84 18.35
C ILE A 620 37.91 -18.01 18.24
#